data_AF-A0A371WQI5-F1
#
_entry.id   AF-A0A371WQI5-F1
#
_cell.length_a   1.000
_cell.length_b   1.000
_cell.length_c   1.000
_cell.angle_alpha   90.00
_cell.angle_beta   90.00
_cell.angle_gamma   90.00
#
_symmetry.space_group_name_H-M   'P 1'
#
loop_
_entity.id
_entity.type
_entity.pdbx_description
1 polymer ?
#
loop_
_entity_poly.entity_id
_entity_poly.type
_entity_poly.pdbx_seq_one_letter_code
_entity_poly.pdbx_strand_id
1 'polypeptide(L)'
;MLRLGATLLGRWIGATRKQAGFCLTDLVFWRLTMGEIDRKQFRDAVIEVKKAWVFEDWAPVLTPLFRLAMFDMLPVLDELSGLDRAKLISAANLIQNQGRLGDISWRRLKFAVTVIEKREISDFGLNDDNQVNDGRVFLGCTRLVDSEVRAEIIKALDQARAAIKNGDKGTEYATLGGDENRCCGEACIAWNKVLVGKRRAQPGASLDSSLAAAAHYMLARFHVCAAKASIGQMDMVIDMYDNKKRDAIARGDRDLKSMALKPGSRPYPPDFGIKRWAKQGSIEGEADRQRCNANSSTPYIFPDVDGGEA
;
A
#
# COMPACT_ATOMS: atom_id res chain seq x y z
N MET A 1 -42.91 -59.56 26.54
CA MET A 1 -42.40 -60.68 25.73
C MET A 1 -41.36 -60.15 24.76
N LEU A 2 -40.27 -60.90 24.61
CA LEU A 2 -39.19 -60.83 23.61
C LEU A 2 -38.05 -59.81 23.78
N ARG A 3 -36.89 -60.43 24.05
CA ARG A 3 -35.49 -59.99 24.01
C ARG A 3 -35.00 -59.80 22.57
N LEU A 4 -33.88 -59.07 22.43
CA LEU A 4 -32.64 -59.35 21.64
C LEU A 4 -32.00 -57.96 21.35
N GLY A 5 -30.73 -57.63 21.63
CA GLY A 5 -29.53 -58.42 21.88
C GLY A 5 -28.68 -58.56 20.61
N ALA A 6 -27.74 -57.64 20.36
CA ALA A 6 -26.42 -57.89 19.74
C ALA A 6 -25.64 -56.57 19.56
N THR A 7 -24.49 -56.36 20.23
CA THR A 7 -23.11 -56.73 19.83
C THR A 7 -22.54 -55.91 18.67
N LEU A 8 -21.52 -55.09 18.95
CA LEU A 8 -20.22 -55.16 18.26
C LEU A 8 -19.19 -54.23 18.92
N LEU A 9 -18.29 -54.86 19.68
CA LEU A 9 -16.97 -54.36 20.02
C LEU A 9 -16.11 -54.32 18.74
N GLY A 10 -15.43 -53.20 18.52
CA GLY A 10 -14.42 -53.02 17.48
C GLY A 10 -13.26 -52.18 18.01
N ARG A 11 -12.26 -52.88 18.57
CA ARG A 11 -10.88 -52.44 18.84
C ARG A 11 -10.36 -51.41 17.83
N TRP A 12 -9.77 -50.31 18.31
CA TRP A 12 -8.53 -49.76 17.74
C TRP A 12 -7.70 -49.11 18.85
N ILE A 13 -6.62 -49.78 19.20
CA ILE A 13 -5.51 -49.28 20.03
C ILE A 13 -4.48 -48.70 19.06
N GLY A 14 -3.96 -47.52 19.39
CA GLY A 14 -2.59 -47.14 19.00
C GLY A 14 -2.48 -46.03 17.94
N ALA A 15 -2.28 -44.80 18.42
CA ALA A 15 -1.24 -43.87 17.94
C ALA A 15 -1.42 -42.51 18.65
N THR A 16 -1.04 -42.44 19.93
CA THR A 16 -0.91 -41.17 20.64
C THR A 16 0.19 -40.31 20.02
N ARG A 17 -0.21 -39.17 19.45
CA ARG A 17 0.47 -37.87 19.43
C ARG A 17 1.99 -37.90 19.62
N LYS A 18 2.72 -37.91 18.49
CA LYS A 18 3.94 -37.14 18.30
C LYS A 18 3.83 -36.40 16.97
N GLN A 19 3.03 -35.35 16.93
CA GLN A 19 3.23 -34.29 15.95
C GLN A 19 3.90 -33.16 16.69
N ALA A 20 5.16 -32.95 16.30
CA ALA A 20 6.05 -31.93 16.80
C ALA A 20 5.32 -30.58 16.82
N GLY A 21 5.26 -29.97 18.00
CA GLY A 21 5.08 -28.54 18.11
C GLY A 21 6.28 -27.88 17.45
N PHE A 22 6.12 -27.50 16.19
CA PHE A 22 6.96 -26.47 15.59
C PHE A 22 6.63 -25.18 16.33
N CYS A 23 7.47 -24.84 17.29
CA CYS A 23 7.28 -23.69 18.16
C CYS A 23 7.40 -22.41 17.31
N LEU A 24 6.43 -21.50 17.41
CA LEU A 24 6.46 -20.18 16.78
C LEU A 24 7.74 -19.37 17.12
N THR A 25 8.43 -19.73 18.21
CA THR A 25 9.72 -19.16 18.61
C THR A 25 10.89 -19.59 17.72
N ASP A 26 10.86 -20.79 17.13
CA ASP A 26 11.95 -21.26 16.25
C ASP A 26 11.91 -20.53 14.90
N LEU A 27 10.73 -20.30 14.33
CA LEU A 27 10.57 -19.55 13.07
C LEU A 27 11.05 -18.09 13.19
N VAL A 28 10.82 -17.45 14.34
CA VAL A 28 11.30 -16.09 14.63
C VAL A 28 12.82 -16.09 14.88
N PHE A 29 13.34 -17.06 15.63
CA PHE A 29 14.77 -17.20 15.88
C PHE A 29 15.58 -17.50 14.61
N TRP A 30 15.10 -18.38 13.73
CA TRP A 30 15.75 -18.69 12.45
C TRP A 30 15.70 -17.52 11.46
N ARG A 31 14.60 -16.75 11.39
CA ARG A 31 14.55 -15.52 10.57
C ARG A 31 15.54 -14.46 11.05
N LEU A 32 15.65 -14.26 12.36
CA LEU A 32 16.53 -13.25 12.93
C LEU A 32 18.01 -13.64 12.81
N THR A 33 18.36 -14.91 12.98
CA THR A 33 19.75 -15.37 12.91
C THR A 33 20.28 -15.50 11.48
N MET A 34 19.47 -15.99 10.53
CA MET A 34 19.87 -16.01 9.11
C MET A 34 19.98 -14.60 8.52
N GLY A 35 19.07 -13.70 8.87
CA GLY A 35 19.12 -12.30 8.42
C GLY A 35 20.41 -11.59 8.86
N GLU A 36 20.89 -11.80 10.09
CA GLU A 36 22.13 -11.15 10.56
C GLU A 36 23.39 -11.70 9.87
N ILE A 37 23.43 -13.00 9.58
CA ILE A 37 24.54 -13.61 8.84
C ILE A 37 24.60 -13.04 7.42
N ASP A 38 23.47 -12.98 6.72
CA ASP A 38 23.42 -12.44 5.35
C ASP A 38 23.71 -10.93 5.33
N ARG A 39 23.24 -10.17 6.33
CA ARG A 39 23.60 -8.74 6.50
C ARG A 39 25.10 -8.56 6.70
N LYS A 40 25.72 -9.40 7.53
CA LYS A 40 27.16 -9.39 7.72
C LYS A 40 27.90 -9.71 6.43
N GLN A 41 27.51 -10.76 5.71
CA GLN A 41 28.11 -11.12 4.42
C GLN A 41 27.99 -9.99 3.40
N PHE A 42 26.85 -9.28 3.36
CA PHE A 42 26.68 -8.11 2.52
C PHE A 42 27.65 -6.98 2.90
N ARG A 43 27.72 -6.61 4.19
CA ARG A 43 28.64 -5.57 4.68
C ARG A 43 30.10 -5.93 4.40
N ASP A 44 30.49 -7.17 4.65
CA ASP A 44 31.84 -7.67 4.38
C ASP A 44 32.16 -7.58 2.88
N ALA A 45 31.23 -7.97 2.00
CA ALA A 45 31.42 -7.85 0.55
C ALA A 45 31.58 -6.39 0.10
N VAL A 46 30.80 -5.45 0.66
CA VAL A 46 30.95 -4.02 0.36
C VAL A 46 32.31 -3.49 0.81
N ILE A 47 32.79 -3.90 1.99
CA ILE A 47 34.11 -3.52 2.50
C ILE A 47 35.22 -4.04 1.58
N GLU A 48 35.15 -5.31 1.17
CA GLU A 48 36.15 -5.91 0.28
C GLU A 48 36.18 -5.23 -1.09
N VAL A 49 35.03 -4.93 -1.68
CA VAL A 49 34.98 -4.21 -2.96
C VAL A 49 35.60 -2.82 -2.85
N LYS A 50 35.34 -2.10 -1.76
CA LYS A 50 35.94 -0.77 -1.51
C LYS A 50 37.45 -0.81 -1.25
N LYS A 51 38.02 -1.96 -0.88
CA LYS A 51 39.48 -2.15 -0.78
C LYS A 51 40.14 -2.32 -2.14
N ALA A 52 39.41 -2.51 -3.24
CA ALA A 52 39.98 -2.58 -4.58
C ALA A 52 40.11 -1.16 -5.15
N TRP A 53 41.21 -0.47 -4.82
CA TRP A 53 41.44 0.97 -5.09
C TRP A 53 41.31 1.43 -6.56
N VAL A 54 41.30 0.52 -7.55
CA VAL A 54 41.41 0.86 -8.98
C VAL A 54 40.22 0.37 -9.81
N PHE A 55 39.65 -0.78 -9.48
CA PHE A 55 38.46 -1.34 -10.14
C PHE A 55 37.59 -2.02 -9.10
N GLU A 56 36.61 -1.28 -8.58
CA GLU A 56 35.61 -1.83 -7.68
C GLU A 56 34.65 -2.73 -8.50
N ASP A 57 34.88 -4.05 -8.49
CA ASP A 57 33.90 -5.01 -9.01
C ASP A 57 32.78 -5.21 -7.98
N TRP A 58 31.61 -4.62 -8.24
CA TRP A 58 30.44 -4.72 -7.36
C TRP A 58 29.62 -6.00 -7.55
N ALA A 59 29.94 -6.85 -8.54
CA ALA A 59 29.23 -8.10 -8.79
C ALA A 59 29.17 -9.04 -7.57
N PRO A 60 30.25 -9.22 -6.76
CA PRO A 60 30.22 -10.07 -5.58
C PRO A 60 29.23 -9.62 -4.50
N VAL A 61 28.89 -8.33 -4.43
CA VAL A 61 27.96 -7.75 -3.45
C VAL A 61 26.51 -8.19 -3.71
N LEU A 62 26.17 -8.49 -4.96
CA LEU A 62 24.81 -8.84 -5.37
C LEU A 62 24.36 -10.19 -4.81
N THR A 63 25.27 -11.16 -4.69
CA THR A 63 24.93 -12.49 -4.18
C THR A 63 24.40 -12.46 -2.74
N PRO A 64 25.12 -11.89 -1.74
CA PRO A 64 24.59 -11.78 -0.39
C PRO A 64 23.39 -10.84 -0.32
N LEU A 65 23.36 -9.77 -1.12
CA LEU A 65 22.19 -8.88 -1.19
C LEU A 65 20.90 -9.63 -1.54
N PHE A 66 20.93 -10.50 -2.55
CA PHE A 66 19.72 -11.19 -3.02
C PHE A 66 19.25 -12.32 -2.09
N ARG A 67 20.08 -12.75 -1.13
CA ARG A 67 19.67 -13.67 -0.04
C ARG A 67 18.82 -12.98 1.02
N LEU A 68 19.00 -11.67 1.22
CA LEU A 68 18.23 -10.90 2.19
C LEU A 68 16.74 -10.89 1.84
N ALA A 69 15.89 -10.95 2.86
CA ALA A 69 14.48 -10.59 2.72
C ALA A 69 14.34 -9.09 2.45
N MET A 70 13.19 -8.63 1.91
CA MET A 70 13.01 -7.21 1.59
C MET A 70 13.13 -6.31 2.84
N PHE A 71 12.55 -6.74 3.96
CA PHE A 71 12.73 -6.09 5.27
C PHE A 71 14.19 -5.87 5.68
N ASP A 72 15.10 -6.80 5.37
CA ASP A 72 16.53 -6.68 5.70
C ASP A 72 17.33 -5.96 4.59
N MET A 73 16.91 -6.12 3.33
CA MET A 73 17.53 -5.52 2.15
C MET A 73 17.40 -4.00 2.15
N LEU A 74 16.24 -3.46 2.55
CA LEU A 74 15.98 -2.02 2.52
C LEU A 74 16.92 -1.22 3.44
N PRO A 75 17.07 -1.55 4.75
CA PRO A 75 18.01 -0.84 5.62
C PRO A 75 19.45 -0.90 5.15
N VAL A 76 19.96 -2.07 4.73
CA VAL A 76 21.36 -2.19 4.32
C VAL A 76 21.67 -1.45 3.02
N LEU A 77 20.69 -1.32 2.12
CA LEU A 77 20.84 -0.50 0.92
C LEU A 77 20.75 1.00 1.23
N ASP A 78 19.96 1.40 2.23
CA ASP A 78 19.86 2.81 2.66
C ASP A 78 21.15 3.29 3.35
N GLU A 79 21.87 2.39 4.03
CA GLU A 79 23.19 2.64 4.62
C GLU A 79 24.29 2.95 3.57
N LEU A 80 24.11 2.51 2.32
CA LEU A 80 25.05 2.83 1.25
C LEU A 80 24.99 4.31 0.85
N SER A 81 26.11 4.86 0.39
CA SER A 81 26.08 6.16 -0.27
C SER A 81 25.32 6.07 -1.60
N GLY A 82 24.79 7.20 -2.09
CA GLY A 82 24.13 7.23 -3.40
C GLY A 82 25.06 6.76 -4.54
N LEU A 83 26.35 7.07 -4.45
CA LEU A 83 27.35 6.61 -5.42
C LEU A 83 27.55 5.09 -5.36
N ASP A 84 27.62 4.51 -4.16
CA ASP A 84 27.76 3.06 -3.98
C ASP A 84 26.53 2.30 -4.49
N ARG A 85 25.32 2.80 -4.21
CA ARG A 85 24.09 2.25 -4.78
C ARG A 85 24.10 2.32 -6.31
N ALA A 86 24.53 3.43 -6.89
CA ALA A 86 24.62 3.57 -8.34
C ALA A 86 25.58 2.52 -8.96
N LYS A 87 26.76 2.30 -8.36
CA LYS A 87 27.71 1.27 -8.80
C LYS A 87 27.12 -0.15 -8.68
N LEU A 88 26.42 -0.45 -7.58
CA LEU A 88 25.72 -1.71 -7.37
C LEU A 88 24.63 -1.96 -8.43
N ILE A 89 23.84 -0.92 -8.77
CA ILE A 89 22.82 -0.99 -9.83
C ILE A 89 23.46 -1.22 -11.20
N SER A 90 24.57 -0.53 -11.51
CA SER A 90 25.32 -0.73 -12.75
C SER A 90 25.84 -2.16 -12.88
N ALA A 91 26.39 -2.73 -11.81
CA ALA A 91 26.82 -4.12 -11.78
C ALA A 91 25.65 -5.09 -11.98
N ALA A 92 24.52 -4.86 -11.30
CA ALA A 92 23.32 -5.68 -11.46
C ALA A 92 22.78 -5.64 -12.90
N ASN A 93 22.76 -4.46 -13.53
CA ASN A 93 22.34 -4.29 -14.92
C ASN A 93 23.26 -5.04 -15.89
N LEU A 94 24.58 -4.99 -15.68
CA LEU A 94 25.54 -5.74 -16.49
C LEU A 94 25.28 -7.26 -16.42
N ILE A 95 25.07 -7.80 -15.22
CA ILE A 95 24.82 -9.24 -15.01
C ILE A 95 23.44 -9.65 -15.55
N GLN A 96 22.43 -8.78 -15.45
CA GLN A 96 21.11 -8.98 -16.07
C GLN A 96 21.21 -9.06 -17.60
N ASN A 97 21.95 -8.14 -18.23
CA ASN A 97 22.14 -8.14 -19.69
C ASN A 97 22.91 -9.36 -20.19
N GLN A 98 23.70 -9.99 -19.33
CA GLN A 98 24.36 -11.28 -19.60
C GLN A 98 23.45 -12.50 -19.36
N GLY A 99 22.19 -12.31 -18.94
CA GLY A 99 21.26 -13.39 -18.61
C GLY A 99 21.62 -14.16 -17.34
N ARG A 100 22.50 -13.60 -16.50
CA ARG A 100 23.02 -14.26 -15.29
C ARG A 100 22.28 -13.85 -14.01
N LEU A 101 21.48 -12.79 -14.06
CA LEU A 101 20.60 -12.36 -12.99
C LEU A 101 19.16 -12.78 -13.31
N GLY A 102 18.48 -13.39 -12.35
CA GLY A 102 17.07 -13.75 -12.52
C GLY A 102 16.15 -12.53 -12.47
N ASP A 103 15.09 -12.53 -13.27
CA ASP A 103 14.13 -11.42 -13.37
C ASP A 103 13.54 -10.98 -12.02
N ILE A 104 13.27 -11.94 -11.13
CA ILE A 104 12.75 -11.65 -9.79
C ILE A 104 13.77 -10.84 -9.00
N SER A 105 15.05 -11.25 -8.98
CA SER A 105 16.11 -10.52 -8.27
C SER A 105 16.28 -9.11 -8.82
N TRP A 106 16.21 -8.94 -10.14
CA TRP A 106 16.25 -7.62 -10.77
C TRP A 106 15.06 -6.73 -10.36
N ARG A 107 13.83 -7.26 -10.38
CA ARG A 107 12.64 -6.54 -9.93
C ARG A 107 12.73 -6.15 -8.45
N ARG A 108 13.24 -7.04 -7.60
CA ARG A 108 13.47 -6.78 -6.16
C ARG A 108 14.44 -5.63 -5.95
N LEU A 109 15.58 -5.61 -6.66
CA LEU A 109 16.55 -4.52 -6.56
C LEU A 109 15.94 -3.18 -6.99
N LYS A 110 15.26 -3.14 -8.15
CA LYS A 110 14.61 -1.92 -8.64
C LYS A 110 13.54 -1.40 -7.69
N PHE A 111 12.74 -2.30 -7.11
CA PHE A 111 11.77 -1.95 -6.08
C PHE A 111 12.46 -1.34 -4.85
N ALA A 112 13.46 -2.02 -4.28
CA ALA A 112 14.16 -1.54 -3.09
C ALA A 112 14.81 -0.17 -3.29
N VAL A 113 15.49 0.03 -4.42
CA VAL A 113 16.10 1.32 -4.79
C VAL A 113 15.03 2.40 -4.96
N THR A 114 13.89 2.08 -5.59
CA THR A 114 12.77 3.02 -5.75
C THR A 114 12.19 3.44 -4.41
N VAL A 115 12.02 2.51 -3.47
CA VAL A 115 11.55 2.80 -2.11
C VAL A 115 12.52 3.74 -1.40
N ILE A 116 13.83 3.51 -1.50
CA ILE A 116 14.85 4.30 -0.80
C ILE A 116 14.98 5.71 -1.41
N GLU A 117 15.19 5.77 -2.71
CA GLU A 117 15.58 7.01 -3.40
C GLU A 117 14.37 7.86 -3.77
N LYS A 118 13.29 7.22 -4.25
CA LYS A 118 12.07 7.90 -4.69
C LYS A 118 10.97 7.93 -3.63
N ARG A 119 11.18 7.27 -2.48
CA ARG A 119 10.19 7.22 -1.37
C ARG A 119 8.81 6.78 -1.87
N GLU A 120 8.79 5.82 -2.80
CA GLU A 120 7.61 5.39 -3.56
C GLU A 120 7.47 3.87 -3.56
N ILE A 121 6.22 3.39 -3.55
CA ILE A 121 5.84 2.00 -3.79
C ILE A 121 5.36 1.87 -5.24
N SER A 122 6.27 1.57 -6.17
CA SER A 122 5.94 1.33 -7.58
C SER A 122 5.65 -0.15 -7.85
N ASP A 123 4.80 -0.42 -8.84
CA ASP A 123 4.49 -1.78 -9.29
C ASP A 123 5.62 -2.33 -10.16
N PHE A 124 6.36 -3.30 -9.61
CA PHE A 124 7.36 -4.08 -10.35
C PHE A 124 6.91 -5.54 -10.58
N GLY A 125 5.62 -5.84 -10.39
CA GLY A 125 5.08 -7.20 -10.47
C GLY A 125 5.66 -8.13 -9.39
N LEU A 126 5.91 -7.60 -8.20
CA LEU A 126 6.29 -8.38 -7.02
C LEU A 126 5.02 -8.78 -6.27
N ASN A 127 5.00 -9.97 -5.67
CA ASN A 127 3.85 -10.40 -4.88
C ASN A 127 3.63 -9.46 -3.67
N ASP A 128 2.40 -8.94 -3.56
CA ASP A 128 2.00 -7.89 -2.61
C ASP A 128 2.20 -8.28 -1.14
N ASP A 129 2.05 -9.56 -0.82
CA ASP A 129 1.78 -9.95 0.57
C ASP A 129 2.93 -9.73 1.54
N ASN A 130 4.20 -9.77 1.08
CA ASN A 130 5.35 -9.55 1.97
C ASN A 130 6.31 -8.45 1.47
N GLN A 131 6.79 -8.53 0.23
CA GLN A 131 7.88 -7.64 -0.18
C GLN A 131 7.42 -6.19 -0.39
N VAL A 132 6.25 -6.01 -1.02
CA VAL A 132 5.70 -4.67 -1.25
C VAL A 132 5.34 -4.01 0.09
N ASN A 133 4.76 -4.80 1.01
CA ASN A 133 4.44 -4.36 2.36
C ASN A 133 5.68 -4.05 3.23
N ASP A 134 6.79 -4.76 3.05
CA ASP A 134 8.05 -4.41 3.71
C ASP A 134 8.55 -3.02 3.25
N GLY A 135 8.36 -2.68 1.97
CA GLY A 135 8.61 -1.33 1.44
C GLY A 135 7.74 -0.27 2.11
N ARG A 136 6.43 -0.53 2.29
CA ARG A 136 5.51 0.38 3.00
C ARG A 136 5.97 0.62 4.44
N VAL A 137 6.29 -0.45 5.16
CA VAL A 137 6.77 -0.38 6.55
C VAL A 137 8.08 0.39 6.66
N PHE A 138 9.00 0.20 5.71
CA PHE A 138 10.24 0.98 5.65
C PHE A 138 10.00 2.49 5.44
N LEU A 139 8.95 2.85 4.69
CA LEU A 139 8.49 4.24 4.57
C LEU A 139 7.67 4.72 5.79
N GLY A 140 7.56 3.93 6.86
CA GLY A 140 6.79 4.26 8.06
C GLY A 140 5.27 4.17 7.88
N CYS A 141 4.80 3.46 6.84
CA CYS A 141 3.39 3.20 6.59
C CYS A 141 2.96 1.84 7.16
N THR A 142 1.67 1.64 7.40
CA THR A 142 1.15 0.30 7.76
C THR A 142 1.17 -0.63 6.55
N ARG A 143 0.96 -1.92 6.75
CA ARG A 143 0.79 -2.88 5.64
C ARG A 143 -0.54 -2.59 4.95
N LEU A 144 -0.60 -2.74 3.63
CA LEU A 144 -1.85 -2.67 2.87
C LEU A 144 -2.44 -4.08 2.76
N VAL A 145 -3.66 -4.24 3.26
CA VAL A 145 -4.40 -5.52 3.21
C VAL A 145 -5.79 -5.25 2.66
N ASP A 146 -6.12 -5.83 1.51
CA ASP A 146 -7.38 -5.53 0.79
C ASP A 146 -8.64 -5.78 1.63
N SER A 147 -8.65 -6.78 2.51
CA SER A 147 -9.78 -7.03 3.43
C SER A 147 -9.96 -5.92 4.46
N GLU A 148 -8.88 -5.31 4.94
CA GLU A 148 -8.93 -4.17 5.87
C GLU A 148 -9.43 -2.90 5.16
N VAL A 149 -9.02 -2.68 3.91
CA VAL A 149 -9.54 -1.58 3.08
C VAL A 149 -11.06 -1.68 2.95
N ARG A 150 -11.56 -2.88 2.61
CA ARG A 150 -13.01 -3.15 2.51
C ARG A 150 -13.72 -2.91 3.84
N ALA A 151 -13.12 -3.34 4.96
CA ALA A 151 -13.69 -3.13 6.28
C ALA A 151 -13.80 -1.63 6.62
N GLU A 152 -12.78 -0.83 6.33
CA GLU A 152 -12.84 0.63 6.55
C GLU A 152 -13.84 1.31 5.62
N ILE A 153 -13.98 0.86 4.38
CA ILE A 153 -15.02 1.32 3.44
C ILE A 153 -16.42 1.06 4.01
N ILE A 154 -16.73 -0.18 4.41
CA ILE A 154 -18.04 -0.56 4.94
C ILE A 154 -18.36 0.25 6.20
N LYS A 155 -17.40 0.30 7.14
CA LYS A 155 -17.52 1.07 8.37
C LYS A 155 -17.78 2.55 8.11
N ALA A 156 -17.11 3.14 7.12
CA ALA A 156 -17.30 4.54 6.79
C ALA A 156 -18.68 4.82 6.19
N LEU A 157 -19.20 3.92 5.34
CA LEU A 157 -20.56 4.01 4.81
C LEU A 157 -21.62 3.87 5.90
N ASP A 158 -21.46 2.92 6.82
CA ASP A 158 -22.41 2.75 7.92
C ASP A 158 -22.45 3.97 8.86
N GLN A 159 -21.28 4.56 9.13
CA GLN A 159 -21.17 5.81 9.88
C GLN A 159 -21.79 6.99 9.13
N ALA A 160 -21.61 7.06 7.81
CA ALA A 160 -22.24 8.08 6.97
C ALA A 160 -23.77 7.98 6.99
N ARG A 161 -24.33 6.77 6.83
CA ARG A 161 -25.78 6.50 6.90
C ARG A 161 -26.37 6.91 8.24
N ALA A 162 -25.70 6.54 9.33
CA ALA A 162 -26.13 6.91 10.67
C ALA A 162 -26.14 8.45 10.84
N ALA A 163 -25.08 9.13 10.40
CA ALA A 163 -24.99 10.59 10.47
C ALA A 163 -26.09 11.29 9.67
N ILE A 164 -26.38 10.79 8.46
CA ILE A 164 -27.45 11.33 7.60
C ILE A 164 -28.81 11.14 8.27
N LYS A 165 -29.09 9.94 8.81
CA LYS A 165 -30.34 9.63 9.50
C LYS A 165 -30.56 10.51 10.73
N ASN A 166 -29.49 10.85 11.44
CA ASN A 166 -29.54 11.68 12.63
C ASN A 166 -29.59 13.19 12.34
N GLY A 167 -29.39 13.61 11.08
CA GLY A 167 -29.32 15.02 10.70
C GLY A 167 -28.09 15.73 11.26
N ASP A 168 -26.97 15.01 11.38
CA ASP A 168 -25.75 15.60 11.91
C ASP A 168 -25.20 16.73 11.01
N LYS A 169 -24.59 17.77 11.60
CA LYS A 169 -23.88 18.80 10.83
C LYS A 169 -22.86 18.18 9.85
N GLY A 170 -22.76 18.73 8.65
CA GLY A 170 -21.88 18.22 7.59
C GLY A 170 -22.54 17.19 6.67
N THR A 171 -23.83 16.87 6.84
CA THR A 171 -24.60 15.98 5.94
C THR A 171 -25.47 16.74 4.95
N GLU A 172 -25.32 18.06 4.85
CA GLU A 172 -26.22 18.95 4.11
C GLU A 172 -26.33 18.51 2.66
N TYR A 173 -25.19 18.17 2.02
CA TYR A 173 -25.17 17.66 0.65
C TYR A 173 -26.06 16.44 0.44
N ALA A 174 -26.11 15.50 1.39
CA ALA A 174 -26.92 14.28 1.27
C ALA A 174 -28.42 14.54 1.51
N THR A 175 -28.75 15.67 2.14
CA THR A 175 -30.13 16.06 2.46
C THR A 175 -30.75 17.02 1.45
N LEU A 176 -29.97 17.51 0.49
CA LEU A 176 -30.49 18.24 -0.67
C LEU A 176 -31.40 17.30 -1.47
N GLY A 177 -32.51 17.83 -1.99
CA GLY A 177 -33.61 17.04 -2.56
C GLY A 177 -33.33 16.35 -3.90
N GLY A 178 -32.10 16.38 -4.42
CA GLY A 178 -31.71 15.73 -5.67
C GLY A 178 -31.49 14.22 -5.53
N ASP A 179 -31.68 13.47 -6.61
CA ASP A 179 -31.46 12.02 -6.64
C ASP A 179 -29.95 11.69 -6.51
N GLU A 180 -29.09 12.55 -7.07
CA GLU A 180 -27.65 12.50 -6.92
C GLU A 180 -27.21 12.71 -5.46
N ASN A 181 -27.90 13.59 -4.73
CA ASN A 181 -27.61 13.88 -3.33
C ASN A 181 -27.90 12.68 -2.44
N ARG A 182 -29.02 12.00 -2.67
CA ARG A 182 -29.42 10.82 -1.91
C ARG A 182 -28.52 9.62 -2.18
N CYS A 183 -28.11 9.41 -3.43
CA CYS A 183 -27.33 8.24 -3.82
C CYS A 183 -25.82 8.43 -3.59
N CYS A 184 -25.27 9.60 -3.94
CA CYS A 184 -23.84 9.88 -3.83
C CYS A 184 -23.46 10.54 -2.50
N GLY A 185 -24.45 11.04 -1.75
CA GLY A 185 -24.24 11.68 -0.45
C GLY A 185 -23.58 10.78 0.57
N GLU A 186 -23.91 9.48 0.61
CA GLU A 186 -23.24 8.53 1.50
C GLU A 186 -21.72 8.48 1.25
N ALA A 187 -21.31 8.43 -0.02
CA ALA A 187 -19.89 8.42 -0.40
C ALA A 187 -19.19 9.74 -0.04
N CYS A 188 -19.87 10.88 -0.22
CA CYS A 188 -19.37 12.20 0.20
C CYS A 188 -19.08 12.24 1.71
N ILE A 189 -20.04 11.81 2.52
CA ILE A 189 -19.94 11.84 3.97
C ILE A 189 -18.91 10.80 4.47
N ALA A 190 -18.91 9.60 3.89
CA ALA A 190 -17.92 8.57 4.18
C ALA A 190 -16.50 9.08 3.90
N TRP A 191 -16.29 9.76 2.76
CA TRP A 191 -15.00 10.35 2.42
C TRP A 191 -14.61 11.50 3.37
N ASN A 192 -15.36 12.60 3.37
CA ASN A 192 -14.89 13.85 3.94
C ASN A 192 -15.06 13.88 5.47
N LYS A 193 -16.25 13.51 5.97
CA LYS A 193 -16.55 13.58 7.40
C LYS A 193 -15.92 12.43 8.18
N VAL A 194 -15.98 11.22 7.63
CA VAL A 194 -15.52 10.02 8.34
C VAL A 194 -14.04 9.74 8.09
N LEU A 195 -13.65 9.43 6.85
CA LEU A 195 -12.29 8.96 6.54
C LEU A 195 -11.26 10.08 6.64
N VAL A 196 -11.50 11.23 6.01
CA VAL A 196 -10.64 12.42 6.15
C VAL A 196 -10.68 12.96 7.58
N GLY A 197 -11.84 12.92 8.24
CA GLY A 197 -11.97 13.24 9.67
C GLY A 197 -11.03 12.41 10.56
N LYS A 198 -11.05 11.07 10.42
CA LYS A 198 -10.12 10.16 11.12
C LYS A 198 -8.66 10.50 10.84
N ARG A 199 -8.30 10.68 9.56
CA ARG A 199 -6.93 11.03 9.14
C ARG A 199 -6.44 12.36 9.71
N ARG A 200 -7.35 13.32 9.93
CA ARG A 200 -7.04 14.63 10.52
C ARG A 200 -7.01 14.62 12.05
N ALA A 201 -7.74 13.71 12.70
CA ALA A 201 -7.87 13.66 14.16
C ALA A 201 -6.78 12.82 14.83
N GLN A 202 -6.30 11.76 14.17
CA GLN A 202 -5.40 10.79 14.76
C GLN A 202 -3.95 10.98 14.28
N PRO A 203 -2.97 11.14 15.19
CA PRO A 203 -1.55 11.13 14.82
C PRO A 203 -1.20 9.84 14.07
N GLY A 204 -0.48 9.97 12.95
CA GLY A 204 -0.05 8.83 12.13
C GLY A 204 -1.13 8.20 11.24
N ALA A 205 -2.41 8.56 11.37
CA ALA A 205 -3.49 7.99 10.53
C ALA A 205 -3.36 8.36 9.05
N SER A 206 -2.57 9.38 8.70
CA SER A 206 -2.23 9.68 7.31
C SER A 206 -1.31 8.63 6.67
N LEU A 207 -0.63 7.80 7.47
CA LEU A 207 0.29 6.73 7.07
C LEU A 207 -0.35 5.33 7.23
N ASP A 208 -1.61 5.26 7.64
CA ASP A 208 -2.39 4.04 7.60
C ASP A 208 -2.80 3.74 6.14
N SER A 209 -2.23 2.68 5.57
CA SER A 209 -2.42 2.25 4.18
C SER A 209 -3.87 1.90 3.88
N SER A 210 -4.54 1.19 4.79
CA SER A 210 -5.92 0.75 4.61
C SER A 210 -6.88 1.93 4.66
N LEU A 211 -6.66 2.86 5.60
CA LEU A 211 -7.41 4.10 5.70
C LEU A 211 -7.14 5.05 4.52
N ALA A 212 -5.90 5.15 4.04
CA ALA A 212 -5.54 5.93 2.87
C ALA A 212 -6.22 5.39 1.61
N ALA A 213 -6.19 4.07 1.38
CA ALA A 213 -6.85 3.42 0.25
C ALA A 213 -8.37 3.67 0.28
N ALA A 214 -9.01 3.45 1.43
CA ALA A 214 -10.44 3.70 1.60
C ALA A 214 -10.81 5.16 1.33
N ALA A 215 -10.00 6.11 1.79
CA ALA A 215 -10.24 7.55 1.57
C ALA A 215 -10.15 7.94 0.09
N HIS A 216 -9.13 7.44 -0.64
CA HIS A 216 -9.00 7.73 -2.08
C HIS A 216 -10.09 7.03 -2.90
N TYR A 217 -10.46 5.80 -2.53
CA TYR A 217 -11.59 5.08 -3.12
C TYR A 217 -12.90 5.88 -2.96
N MET A 218 -13.22 6.36 -1.75
CA MET A 218 -14.47 7.10 -1.51
C MET A 218 -14.48 8.49 -2.17
N LEU A 219 -13.33 9.17 -2.21
CA LEU A 219 -13.17 10.42 -2.95
C LEU A 219 -13.52 10.23 -4.42
N ALA A 220 -12.89 9.25 -5.07
CA ALA A 220 -13.09 8.99 -6.49
C ALA A 220 -14.53 8.55 -6.78
N ARG A 221 -15.07 7.64 -5.97
CA ARG A 221 -16.45 7.17 -6.07
C ARG A 221 -17.46 8.30 -5.97
N PHE A 222 -17.29 9.20 -5.00
CA PHE A 222 -18.18 10.36 -4.84
C PHE A 222 -18.14 11.28 -6.05
N HIS A 223 -16.95 11.71 -6.50
CA HIS A 223 -16.84 12.69 -7.59
C HIS A 223 -17.39 12.16 -8.91
N VAL A 224 -17.20 10.87 -9.20
CA VAL A 224 -17.79 10.27 -10.40
C VAL A 224 -19.30 10.05 -10.25
N CYS A 225 -19.76 9.55 -9.09
CA CYS A 225 -21.19 9.36 -8.80
C CYS A 225 -21.98 10.66 -8.94
N ALA A 226 -21.48 11.73 -8.32
CA ALA A 226 -22.08 13.05 -8.34
C ALA A 226 -21.92 13.77 -9.69
N ALA A 227 -21.42 13.05 -10.71
CA ALA A 227 -21.10 13.56 -12.03
C ALA A 227 -20.19 14.80 -12.01
N LYS A 228 -19.37 14.99 -10.97
CA LYS A 228 -18.38 16.09 -10.90
C LYS A 228 -17.15 15.83 -11.76
N ALA A 229 -16.88 14.56 -12.08
CA ALA A 229 -15.82 14.11 -12.96
C ALA A 229 -16.24 12.85 -13.71
N SER A 230 -15.76 12.67 -14.93
CA SER A 230 -15.76 11.37 -15.62
C SER A 230 -14.68 10.44 -15.03
N ILE A 231 -14.75 9.14 -15.33
CA ILE A 231 -13.67 8.19 -14.97
C ILE A 231 -12.32 8.68 -15.47
N GLY A 232 -12.24 9.14 -16.74
CA GLY A 232 -10.99 9.61 -17.33
C GLY A 232 -10.41 10.84 -16.62
N GLN A 233 -11.27 11.79 -16.21
CA GLN A 233 -10.84 12.96 -15.43
C GLN A 233 -10.37 12.56 -14.03
N MET A 234 -11.08 11.66 -13.37
CA MET A 234 -10.69 11.19 -12.04
C MET A 234 -9.36 10.42 -12.08
N ASP A 235 -9.14 9.61 -13.11
CA ASP A 235 -7.87 8.93 -13.37
C ASP A 235 -6.71 9.91 -13.56
N MET A 236 -6.94 11.00 -14.32
CA MET A 236 -5.95 12.07 -14.46
C MET A 236 -5.63 12.75 -13.12
N VAL A 237 -6.65 13.05 -12.30
CA VAL A 237 -6.47 13.66 -10.97
C VAL A 237 -5.66 12.73 -10.05
N ILE A 238 -5.97 11.43 -10.03
CA ILE A 238 -5.24 10.43 -9.25
C ILE A 238 -3.76 10.42 -9.66
N ASP A 239 -3.48 10.40 -10.96
CA ASP A 239 -2.12 10.35 -11.50
C ASP A 239 -1.34 11.64 -11.25
N MET A 240 -1.99 12.80 -11.44
CA MET A 240 -1.40 14.10 -11.16
C MET A 240 -1.06 14.29 -9.68
N TYR A 241 -1.88 13.77 -8.77
CA TYR A 241 -1.59 13.87 -7.35
C TYR A 241 -0.34 13.09 -6.95
N ASP A 242 -0.15 11.87 -7.47
CA ASP A 242 1.08 11.12 -7.24
C ASP A 242 2.29 11.77 -7.92
N ASN A 243 2.13 12.36 -9.11
CA ASN A 243 3.22 13.11 -9.76
C ASN A 243 3.64 14.34 -8.94
N LYS A 244 2.68 15.10 -8.39
CA LYS A 244 2.97 16.24 -7.49
C LYS A 244 3.79 15.81 -6.27
N LYS A 245 3.50 14.63 -5.70
CA LYS A 245 4.30 14.05 -4.60
C LYS A 245 5.71 13.67 -5.08
N ARG A 246 5.84 13.00 -6.24
CA ARG A 246 7.14 12.65 -6.82
C ARG A 246 8.00 13.89 -7.03
N ASP A 247 7.43 14.98 -7.54
CA ASP A 247 8.13 16.26 -7.75
C ASP A 247 8.56 16.92 -6.44
N ALA A 248 7.76 16.82 -5.37
CA ALA A 248 8.16 17.28 -4.04
C ALA A 248 9.35 16.47 -3.49
N ILE A 249 9.30 15.15 -3.60
CA ILE A 249 10.39 14.25 -3.18
C ILE A 249 11.67 14.54 -3.96
N ALA A 250 11.58 14.71 -5.29
CA ALA A 250 12.70 15.03 -6.16
C ALA A 250 13.36 16.37 -5.80
N ARG A 251 12.60 17.34 -5.28
CA ARG A 251 13.10 18.64 -4.78
C ARG A 251 13.64 18.59 -3.35
N GLY A 252 13.73 17.41 -2.74
CA GLY A 252 14.30 17.20 -1.42
C GLY A 252 13.27 17.12 -0.29
N ASP A 253 11.98 17.31 -0.56
CA ASP A 253 10.92 17.07 0.44
C ASP A 253 10.59 15.57 0.52
N ARG A 254 11.57 14.78 0.98
CA ARG A 254 11.50 13.31 1.07
C ARG A 254 10.35 12.79 1.93
N ASP A 255 9.83 13.65 2.80
CA ASP A 255 8.73 13.31 3.69
C ASP A 255 7.41 13.99 3.34
N LEU A 256 7.34 14.72 2.22
CA LEU A 256 6.13 15.41 1.76
C LEU A 256 5.56 16.39 2.79
N LYS A 257 6.42 17.00 3.62
CA LYS A 257 6.02 17.94 4.68
C LYS A 257 5.37 19.20 4.09
N SER A 258 5.82 19.64 2.91
CA SER A 258 5.23 20.79 2.20
C SER A 258 3.79 20.54 1.73
N MET A 259 3.38 19.28 1.66
CA MET A 259 2.05 18.86 1.23
C MET A 259 1.18 18.38 2.39
N ALA A 260 1.66 18.50 3.63
CA ALA A 260 0.93 18.05 4.80
C ALA A 260 -0.25 18.99 5.13
N LEU A 261 -1.44 18.40 5.35
CA LEU A 261 -2.64 19.16 5.74
C LEU A 261 -2.52 19.81 7.13
N LYS A 262 -1.61 19.34 7.98
CA LYS A 262 -1.34 19.88 9.31
C LYS A 262 0.15 19.81 9.68
N PRO A 263 0.67 20.79 10.44
CA PRO A 263 2.02 20.73 11.00
C PRO A 263 2.25 19.42 11.77
N GLY A 264 3.39 18.76 11.53
CA GLY A 264 3.74 17.49 12.18
C GLY A 264 3.08 16.25 11.58
N SER A 265 2.19 16.40 10.60
CA SER A 265 1.68 15.28 9.79
C SER A 265 2.42 15.19 8.45
N ARG A 266 2.22 14.11 7.70
CA ARG A 266 2.65 14.03 6.30
C ARG A 266 1.69 13.19 5.45
N PRO A 267 1.57 13.48 4.14
CA PRO A 267 0.81 12.65 3.22
C PRO A 267 1.38 11.23 3.08
N TYR A 268 0.51 10.31 2.67
CA TYR A 268 0.91 8.98 2.25
C TYR A 268 1.76 9.07 0.95
N PRO A 269 2.89 8.34 0.85
CA PRO A 269 3.76 8.37 -0.33
C PRO A 269 3.05 7.90 -1.60
N PRO A 270 3.62 8.11 -2.80
CA PRO A 270 3.10 7.48 -4.02
C PRO A 270 3.08 5.95 -3.86
N ASP A 271 1.95 5.32 -4.15
CA ASP A 271 1.76 3.87 -3.96
C ASP A 271 0.71 3.33 -4.94
N PHE A 272 1.15 2.40 -5.78
CA PHE A 272 0.30 1.83 -6.82
C PHE A 272 -0.93 1.09 -6.24
N GLY A 273 -0.84 0.53 -5.03
CA GLY A 273 -1.94 -0.16 -4.37
C GLY A 273 -3.05 0.80 -3.94
N ILE A 274 -2.67 1.98 -3.42
CA ILE A 274 -3.61 3.06 -3.10
C ILE A 274 -4.26 3.60 -4.38
N LYS A 275 -3.45 3.83 -5.42
CA LYS A 275 -3.93 4.24 -6.75
C LYS A 275 -4.91 3.22 -7.35
N ARG A 276 -4.65 1.91 -7.23
CA ARG A 276 -5.56 0.84 -7.68
C ARG A 276 -6.93 0.96 -7.02
N TRP A 277 -6.96 1.15 -5.69
CA TRP A 277 -8.21 1.35 -4.95
C TRP A 277 -8.93 2.64 -5.36
N ALA A 278 -8.20 3.73 -5.59
CA ALA A 278 -8.79 4.99 -6.09
C ALA A 278 -9.48 4.79 -7.45
N LYS A 279 -8.81 4.11 -8.40
CA LYS A 279 -9.38 3.79 -9.72
C LYS A 279 -10.61 2.88 -9.63
N GLN A 280 -10.57 1.89 -8.75
CA GLN A 280 -11.76 1.06 -8.47
C GLN A 280 -12.93 1.92 -7.98
N GLY A 281 -12.66 2.92 -7.13
CA GLY A 281 -13.64 3.91 -6.70
C GLY A 281 -14.27 4.67 -7.87
N SER A 282 -13.48 5.14 -8.83
CA SER A 282 -13.97 5.81 -10.04
C SER A 282 -14.94 4.93 -10.85
N ILE A 283 -14.59 3.64 -11.04
CA ILE A 283 -15.40 2.68 -11.79
C ILE A 283 -16.74 2.44 -11.10
N GLU A 284 -16.71 2.20 -9.78
CA GLU A 284 -17.94 1.99 -9.02
C GLU A 284 -18.77 3.26 -8.89
N GLY A 285 -18.13 4.44 -8.86
CA GLY A 285 -18.79 5.74 -8.93
C GLY A 285 -19.56 5.95 -10.23
N GLU A 286 -19.02 5.51 -11.37
CA GLU A 286 -19.74 5.58 -12.65
C GLU A 286 -20.94 4.64 -12.66
N ALA A 287 -20.82 3.43 -12.09
CA ALA A 287 -21.96 2.54 -11.94
C ALA A 287 -23.07 3.16 -11.07
N ASP A 288 -22.68 3.84 -9.98
CA ASP A 288 -23.63 4.58 -9.15
C ASP A 288 -24.25 5.78 -9.90
N ARG A 289 -23.45 6.54 -10.67
CA ARG A 289 -23.94 7.64 -11.51
C ARG A 289 -24.97 7.15 -12.51
N GLN A 290 -24.71 6.05 -13.23
CA GLN A 290 -25.66 5.50 -14.21
C GLN A 290 -26.97 5.04 -13.55
N ARG A 291 -26.91 4.57 -12.31
CA ARG A 291 -28.10 4.15 -11.57
C ARG A 291 -28.92 5.32 -11.04
N CYS A 292 -28.26 6.36 -10.54
CA CYS A 292 -28.89 7.40 -9.73
C CYS A 292 -28.94 8.79 -10.39
N ASN A 293 -28.07 9.02 -11.36
CA ASN A 293 -27.86 10.32 -12.00
C ASN A 293 -27.54 10.16 -13.50
N ALA A 294 -28.31 9.28 -14.18
CA ALA A 294 -28.06 8.88 -15.56
C ALA A 294 -28.04 10.08 -16.54
N ASN A 295 -28.86 11.10 -16.25
CA ASN A 295 -29.10 12.26 -17.11
C ASN A 295 -28.21 13.47 -16.80
N SER A 296 -27.41 13.44 -15.73
CA SER A 296 -26.45 14.52 -15.49
C SER A 296 -25.36 14.50 -16.53
N SER A 297 -25.15 15.66 -17.17
CA SER A 297 -23.89 15.91 -17.86
C SER A 297 -22.77 15.86 -16.83
N THR A 298 -21.66 15.23 -17.17
CA THR A 298 -20.41 15.36 -16.41
C THR A 298 -19.78 16.68 -16.86
N PRO A 299 -19.87 17.77 -16.08
CA PRO A 299 -19.19 18.99 -16.45
C PRO A 299 -17.68 18.75 -16.36
N TYR A 300 -16.93 19.49 -17.18
CA TYR A 300 -15.49 19.38 -17.27
C TYR A 300 -14.81 20.07 -16.07
N ILE A 301 -15.07 19.60 -14.84
CA ILE A 301 -14.55 20.19 -13.60
C ILE A 301 -13.47 19.27 -13.05
N PHE A 302 -12.30 19.83 -12.77
CA PHE A 302 -11.21 19.11 -12.10
C PHE A 302 -11.40 19.23 -10.58
N PRO A 303 -11.73 18.15 -9.86
CA PRO A 303 -11.81 18.23 -8.41
C PRO A 303 -10.43 18.45 -7.79
N ASP A 304 -10.30 19.49 -6.95
CA ASP A 304 -9.10 19.68 -6.14
C ASP A 304 -9.03 18.62 -5.03
N VAL A 305 -7.81 18.16 -4.74
CA VAL A 305 -7.51 17.09 -3.78
C VAL A 305 -7.90 17.52 -2.34
N ASP A 306 -8.04 18.82 -2.11
CA ASP A 306 -8.48 19.42 -0.85
C ASP A 306 -10.00 19.55 -0.71
N GLY A 307 -10.78 19.14 -1.71
CA GLY A 307 -12.24 19.22 -1.71
C GLY A 307 -12.80 20.63 -1.91
N GLY A 308 -11.97 21.57 -2.39
CA GLY A 308 -12.42 22.82 -2.97
C GLY A 308 -12.88 22.63 -4.41
N GLU A 309 -13.95 23.32 -4.80
CA GLU A 309 -14.33 23.44 -6.21
C GLU A 309 -13.34 24.40 -6.89
N ALA A 310 -12.68 23.93 -7.95
CA ALA A 310 -11.90 24.77 -8.87
C ALA A 310 -12.70 24.98 -10.16
#